data_AF-K6UMX8-F1
#
_entry.id   AF-K6UMX8-F1
#
_cell.length_a   1.000
_cell.length_b   1.000
_cell.length_c   1.000
_cell.angle_alpha   90.00
_cell.angle_beta   90.00
_cell.angle_gamma   90.00
#
_symmetry.space_group_name_H-M   'P 1'
#
loop_
_entity.id
_entity.type
_entity.pdbx_description
1 polymer ?
#
loop_
_entity_poly.entity_id
_entity_poly.type
_entity_poly.pdbx_seq_one_letter_code
_entity_poly.pdbx_strand_id
1 'polypeptide(L)'
;MLPLTALGTTVPLHAAVTDQRLDVSQQPSQQAPLHPGAAQHPTFQAPVQAPIPQQPVQQTPAQQTPVRPAPPQAPGQAPVRPGNGITAPVSQVRGTQEGRHTPAPAAEGSLGPQQRFTLPADGSAGKQPRGETLPNADVTKKTIRAYYGATDKGISDKKNSPYIQEVKQLLAKEAATLPARYKQAAAQGHKPAIFVDIDDTLLSTYDLVDAGTGFHYDPKTWDKGVQQADMPAVPGMVDFIAQARKAGFTVIGLTGRTDGQKAATLTNLAKAGYPGFTRDTLFTKWKGNAKPAYVSCAQAKCTTVEYKAGTRKHFESQGYRVALSIGDQWSDLQGGSADALIKLPNPTYYLPSADLPGMPQPNLRPRTNFVMRPDGSSGKVVGGEAIPNIDVVRKTIRTYYGADEKGIANPTTSPYRTEMAGLTAQWTQQITQACSSEKAQGRKPAVVLDTDDTTLMTYDMQDGAMRFTFDPKLQDKWVKQGRYPATPGMLDLVRKVKASGCEILGVTGRTNDQAAASVANLRKLGFPEFAPNAYMTKWNKGAAKPDYVKCAKDKCTTVEFKSSTRAWLESAAGGNYQIVANFGDQYSDLIGGHGMPIKLPNPTYYLP
;
A
#
# COMPACT_ATOMS: atom_id res chain seq x y z
N MET A 1 -60.60 36.79 51.96
CA MET A 1 -60.44 37.01 53.42
C MET A 1 -59.39 36.02 53.94
N LEU A 2 -58.81 36.30 55.12
CA LEU A 2 -57.72 35.56 55.78
C LEU A 2 -58.20 34.25 56.46
N PRO A 3 -57.34 33.40 57.06
CA PRO A 3 -55.85 33.42 57.17
C PRO A 3 -55.21 32.23 56.40
N LEU A 4 -53.98 31.72 56.57
CA LEU A 4 -52.76 31.99 57.38
C LEU A 4 -51.53 31.55 56.47
N THR A 5 -50.22 31.40 56.81
CA THR A 5 -49.40 31.32 58.03
C THR A 5 -47.94 31.76 57.74
N ALA A 6 -47.08 31.80 58.76
CA ALA A 6 -45.60 31.78 58.71
C ALA A 6 -45.04 30.58 57.89
N LEU A 7 -43.82 30.57 57.34
CA LEU A 7 -42.69 31.52 57.17
C LEU A 7 -41.81 30.99 55.99
N GLY A 8 -40.73 31.63 55.48
CA GLY A 8 -40.03 32.83 55.94
C GLY A 8 -38.89 33.33 55.01
N THR A 9 -37.70 33.53 55.55
CA THR A 9 -36.65 34.47 55.07
C THR A 9 -35.22 33.90 55.23
N THR A 10 -34.11 34.34 54.58
CA THR A 10 -33.85 35.25 53.43
C THR A 10 -32.37 35.16 52.93
N VAL A 11 -32.16 34.87 51.64
CA VAL A 11 -31.28 35.57 50.65
C VAL A 11 -29.74 35.84 51.01
N PRO A 12 -28.86 36.60 50.27
CA PRO A 12 -27.70 35.97 49.57
C PRO A 12 -26.30 36.68 49.57
N LEU A 13 -25.39 36.20 48.68
CA LEU A 13 -24.44 36.93 47.78
C LEU A 13 -22.89 36.86 47.98
N HIS A 14 -22.19 36.44 46.91
CA HIS A 14 -20.88 36.89 46.35
C HIS A 14 -19.47 36.54 46.94
N ALA A 15 -18.68 35.85 46.10
CA ALA A 15 -17.35 36.22 45.52
C ALA A 15 -15.97 36.07 46.25
N ALA A 16 -15.06 35.37 45.52
CA ALA A 16 -13.65 35.72 45.20
C ALA A 16 -12.40 35.36 46.10
N VAL A 17 -11.55 34.48 45.53
CA VAL A 17 -10.06 34.52 45.39
C VAL A 17 -9.10 34.49 46.62
N THR A 18 -8.34 33.38 46.75
CA THR A 18 -6.84 33.28 46.89
C THR A 18 -6.48 31.77 46.98
N ASP A 19 -5.66 31.19 46.09
CA ASP A 19 -4.18 31.07 46.10
C ASP A 19 -3.53 30.55 47.40
N GLN A 20 -3.00 29.30 47.36
CA GLN A 20 -1.66 29.00 47.85
C GLN A 20 -1.10 27.66 47.32
N ARG A 21 0.22 27.47 47.51
CA ARG A 21 1.06 26.41 46.93
C ARG A 21 1.11 25.16 47.82
N LEU A 22 1.55 24.04 47.24
CA LEU A 22 2.44 23.09 47.94
C LEU A 22 3.43 22.47 46.95
N ASP A 23 4.66 22.24 47.43
CA ASP A 23 5.80 21.71 46.68
C ASP A 23 6.31 20.45 47.42
N VAL A 24 6.83 19.46 46.68
CA VAL A 24 7.34 18.20 47.25
C VAL A 24 8.62 17.78 46.55
N SER A 25 9.74 18.07 47.18
CA SER A 25 11.06 17.57 46.82
C SER A 25 11.34 16.20 47.47
N GLN A 26 12.02 15.30 46.76
CA GLN A 26 12.64 14.11 47.36
C GLN A 26 13.97 13.76 46.67
N GLN A 27 15.04 13.76 47.48
CA GLN A 27 16.39 13.22 47.22
C GLN A 27 17.13 13.15 48.59
N PRO A 28 18.21 12.38 48.72
CA PRO A 28 18.38 10.99 48.28
C PRO A 28 19.04 10.12 49.38
N SER A 29 19.26 8.83 49.12
CA SER A 29 20.23 8.02 49.87
C SER A 29 20.96 7.03 48.95
N GLN A 30 22.16 6.59 49.33
CA GLN A 30 23.14 5.93 48.44
C GLN A 30 23.60 4.57 48.98
N GLN A 31 23.97 3.67 48.04
CA GLN A 31 25.16 2.80 47.99
C GLN A 31 25.62 1.98 49.24
N ALA A 32 26.19 0.76 49.13
CA ALA A 32 26.38 -0.13 47.97
C ALA A 32 26.49 -1.63 48.41
N PRO A 33 27.54 -2.41 48.07
CA PRO A 33 27.43 -3.44 47.02
C PRO A 33 27.56 -4.90 47.51
N LEU A 34 27.22 -5.86 46.63
CA LEU A 34 27.60 -7.27 46.76
C LEU A 34 28.19 -7.82 45.44
N HIS A 35 29.13 -8.76 45.58
CA HIS A 35 29.92 -9.34 44.48
C HIS A 35 29.18 -10.48 43.73
N PRO A 36 29.57 -10.78 42.47
CA PRO A 36 28.98 -11.87 41.70
C PRO A 36 29.47 -13.25 42.17
N GLY A 37 28.55 -14.07 42.66
CA GLY A 37 28.77 -15.50 42.90
C GLY A 37 28.61 -16.31 41.61
N ALA A 38 29.56 -17.22 41.34
CA ALA A 38 29.49 -18.09 40.16
C ALA A 38 28.47 -19.22 40.35
N ALA A 39 27.64 -19.46 39.33
CA ALA A 39 26.77 -20.63 39.23
C ALA A 39 27.14 -21.42 37.96
N GLN A 40 27.43 -22.70 38.12
CA GLN A 40 27.89 -23.58 37.03
C GLN A 40 26.71 -24.13 36.24
N HIS A 41 26.72 -23.98 34.90
CA HIS A 41 25.80 -24.70 34.02
C HIS A 41 26.32 -26.13 33.77
N PRO A 42 25.51 -27.18 33.98
CA PRO A 42 25.90 -28.54 33.62
C PRO A 42 25.91 -28.72 32.10
N THR A 43 27.08 -29.01 31.52
CA THR A 43 27.24 -29.30 30.09
C THR A 43 26.78 -30.71 29.75
N PHE A 44 25.59 -30.85 29.17
CA PHE A 44 25.22 -32.07 28.45
C PHE A 44 25.80 -32.03 27.03
N GLN A 45 26.80 -32.86 26.76
CA GLN A 45 27.29 -33.11 25.40
C GLN A 45 26.34 -34.08 24.70
N ALA A 46 25.70 -33.64 23.61
CA ALA A 46 25.08 -34.54 22.65
C ALA A 46 26.14 -35.05 21.66
N PRO A 47 26.15 -36.34 21.28
CA PRO A 47 27.16 -36.90 20.40
C PRO A 47 27.03 -36.37 18.97
N VAL A 48 28.16 -35.99 18.37
CA VAL A 48 28.22 -35.58 16.96
C VAL A 48 28.04 -36.81 16.06
N GLN A 49 26.93 -36.87 15.32
CA GLN A 49 26.78 -37.83 14.24
C GLN A 49 27.57 -37.36 13.00
N ALA A 50 28.36 -38.25 12.43
CA ALA A 50 29.10 -37.98 11.19
C ALA A 50 28.16 -37.82 9.98
N PRO A 51 28.53 -37.03 8.97
CA PRO A 51 27.69 -36.84 7.78
C PRO A 51 27.56 -38.14 6.98
N ILE A 52 26.32 -38.54 6.69
CA ILE A 52 26.00 -39.70 5.85
C ILE A 52 26.35 -39.35 4.38
N PRO A 53 27.16 -40.16 3.67
CA PRO A 53 27.46 -39.93 2.26
C PRO A 53 26.21 -40.11 1.40
N GLN A 54 25.90 -39.14 0.55
CA GLN A 54 24.80 -39.26 -0.40
C GLN A 54 25.16 -40.23 -1.53
N GLN A 55 24.37 -41.28 -1.71
CA GLN A 55 24.43 -42.11 -2.91
C GLN A 55 23.71 -41.42 -4.09
N PRO A 56 24.17 -41.60 -5.34
CA PRO A 56 23.56 -40.97 -6.50
C PRO A 56 22.18 -41.57 -6.82
N VAL A 57 21.17 -40.71 -6.94
CA VAL A 57 19.82 -41.11 -7.37
C VAL A 57 19.85 -41.45 -8.86
N GLN A 58 19.59 -42.72 -9.19
CA GLN A 58 19.42 -43.16 -10.58
C GLN A 58 18.13 -42.55 -11.17
N GLN A 59 18.22 -42.07 -12.42
CA GLN A 59 17.08 -41.52 -13.14
C GLN A 59 16.29 -42.66 -13.83
N THR A 60 15.04 -42.87 -13.40
CA THR A 60 14.12 -43.77 -14.10
C THR A 60 13.59 -43.10 -15.38
N PRO A 61 13.54 -43.78 -16.54
CA PRO A 61 13.01 -43.18 -17.78
C PRO A 61 11.53 -42.82 -17.68
N ALA A 62 11.14 -41.65 -18.22
CA ALA A 62 9.75 -41.23 -18.27
C ALA A 62 8.94 -42.05 -19.28
N GLN A 63 7.86 -42.69 -18.82
CA GLN A 63 6.89 -43.32 -19.71
C GLN A 63 6.08 -42.24 -20.46
N GLN A 64 6.01 -42.36 -21.78
CA GLN A 64 5.24 -41.45 -22.63
C GLN A 64 3.76 -41.85 -22.61
N THR A 65 2.87 -40.89 -22.31
CA THR A 65 1.42 -41.05 -22.50
C THR A 65 0.99 -40.61 -23.90
N PRO A 66 0.06 -41.31 -24.59
CA PRO A 66 -0.27 -41.00 -25.98
C PRO A 66 -1.03 -39.68 -26.16
N VAL A 67 -0.63 -38.89 -27.17
CA VAL A 67 -1.38 -37.70 -27.60
C VAL A 67 -2.64 -38.11 -28.35
N ARG A 68 -3.79 -37.55 -27.97
CA ARG A 68 -5.08 -37.80 -28.61
C ARG A 68 -5.27 -36.85 -29.81
N PRO A 69 -5.62 -37.32 -31.03
CA PRO A 69 -5.74 -36.46 -32.20
C PRO A 69 -6.98 -35.54 -32.14
N ALA A 70 -6.89 -34.40 -32.83
CA ALA A 70 -7.97 -33.42 -32.95
C ALA A 70 -8.97 -33.79 -34.06
N PRO A 71 -10.26 -33.37 -33.96
CA PRO A 71 -11.26 -33.63 -34.99
C PRO A 71 -11.05 -32.74 -36.25
N PRO A 72 -11.50 -33.19 -37.44
CA PRO A 72 -11.35 -32.45 -38.69
C PRO A 72 -12.34 -31.28 -38.82
N GLN A 73 -11.97 -30.28 -39.63
CA GLN A 73 -12.86 -29.20 -40.07
C GLN A 73 -13.30 -29.39 -41.52
N ALA A 74 -14.53 -28.97 -41.83
CA ALA A 74 -15.07 -28.91 -43.20
C ALA A 74 -15.03 -27.46 -43.74
N PRO A 75 -14.97 -27.25 -45.07
CA PRO A 75 -14.68 -25.94 -45.67
C PRO A 75 -15.94 -25.10 -45.98
N GLY A 76 -15.82 -23.76 -45.99
CA GLY A 76 -16.88 -22.90 -46.53
C GLY A 76 -16.70 -21.37 -46.36
N GLN A 77 -16.28 -20.71 -47.44
CA GLN A 77 -16.55 -19.29 -47.79
C GLN A 77 -15.89 -18.17 -46.95
N ALA A 78 -15.75 -17.00 -47.57
CA ALA A 78 -15.04 -15.80 -47.07
C ALA A 78 -15.99 -14.60 -46.93
N PRO A 79 -15.53 -13.45 -46.38
CA PRO A 79 -15.18 -12.36 -47.31
C PRO A 79 -14.01 -11.42 -46.90
N VAL A 80 -13.36 -10.86 -47.94
CA VAL A 80 -12.80 -9.50 -48.10
C VAL A 80 -11.85 -8.89 -47.03
N ARG A 81 -10.69 -8.41 -47.49
CA ARG A 81 -9.84 -7.37 -46.84
C ARG A 81 -9.83 -6.09 -47.69
N PRO A 82 -9.77 -4.88 -47.09
CA PRO A 82 -9.21 -3.70 -47.73
C PRO A 82 -7.67 -3.76 -47.77
N GLY A 83 -7.03 -3.12 -48.76
CA GLY A 83 -5.58 -3.14 -48.98
C GLY A 83 -4.81 -1.92 -48.45
N ASN A 84 -3.49 -2.03 -48.38
CA ASN A 84 -2.59 -0.89 -48.19
C ASN A 84 -2.55 -0.02 -49.46
N GLY A 85 -2.58 1.31 -49.29
CA GLY A 85 -2.31 2.27 -50.36
C GLY A 85 -1.10 3.14 -50.03
N ILE A 86 -0.07 3.12 -50.89
CA ILE A 86 1.10 4.01 -50.80
C ILE A 86 1.01 5.02 -51.96
N THR A 87 0.99 6.31 -51.64
CA THR A 87 1.14 7.40 -52.62
C THR A 87 1.94 8.54 -52.01
N ALA A 88 3.12 8.83 -52.57
CA ALA A 88 3.79 10.11 -52.40
C ALA A 88 3.38 11.07 -53.52
N PRO A 89 3.64 12.38 -53.38
CA PRO A 89 4.23 13.08 -54.51
C PRO A 89 5.35 14.08 -54.15
N VAL A 90 6.43 14.01 -54.95
CA VAL A 90 7.18 15.11 -55.60
C VAL A 90 7.71 16.30 -54.76
N SER A 91 8.99 16.61 -54.95
CA SER A 91 9.71 17.74 -54.36
C SER A 91 9.54 19.07 -55.09
N GLN A 92 9.72 20.19 -54.37
CA GLN A 92 10.18 21.47 -54.93
C GLN A 92 11.33 22.06 -54.08
N VAL A 93 11.93 23.17 -54.54
CA VAL A 93 13.35 23.51 -54.31
C VAL A 93 13.55 24.73 -53.39
N ARG A 94 14.61 24.63 -52.56
CA ARG A 94 15.34 25.68 -51.79
C ARG A 94 14.66 27.05 -51.58
N GLY A 95 14.45 27.39 -50.31
CA GLY A 95 14.55 28.76 -49.79
C GLY A 95 15.52 28.81 -48.61
N THR A 96 16.46 29.76 -48.61
CA THR A 96 17.48 29.90 -47.54
C THR A 96 17.10 31.00 -46.55
N GLN A 97 16.93 30.66 -45.27
CA GLN A 97 17.01 31.63 -44.16
C GLN A 97 17.68 30.99 -42.94
N GLU A 98 18.55 31.76 -42.29
CA GLU A 98 19.16 31.41 -41.01
C GLU A 98 18.15 31.68 -39.89
N GLY A 99 17.81 30.65 -39.10
CA GLY A 99 16.82 30.74 -38.03
C GLY A 99 17.29 29.99 -36.78
N ARG A 100 17.35 30.69 -35.64
CA ARG A 100 17.83 30.14 -34.36
C ARG A 100 17.02 28.91 -33.94
N HIS A 101 17.64 27.74 -33.96
CA HIS A 101 17.10 26.54 -33.31
C HIS A 101 17.33 26.62 -31.79
N THR A 102 16.45 27.34 -31.09
CA THR A 102 16.11 26.98 -29.72
C THR A 102 15.27 25.70 -29.76
N PRO A 103 15.66 24.60 -29.11
CA PRO A 103 14.81 23.42 -29.01
C PRO A 103 13.46 23.79 -28.38
N ALA A 104 12.36 23.39 -29.00
CA ALA A 104 11.04 23.50 -28.38
C ALA A 104 10.99 22.65 -27.11
N PRO A 105 10.29 23.08 -26.05
CA PRO A 105 10.15 22.28 -24.83
C PRO A 105 9.51 20.92 -25.15
N ALA A 106 10.07 19.85 -24.58
CA ALA A 106 9.55 18.50 -24.78
C ALA A 106 8.09 18.41 -24.34
N ALA A 107 7.23 17.86 -25.20
CA ALA A 107 5.78 17.85 -24.98
C ALA A 107 5.40 17.11 -23.68
N GLU A 108 4.71 17.82 -22.79
CA GLU A 108 4.32 17.36 -21.45
C GLU A 108 3.45 16.09 -21.48
N GLY A 109 2.75 15.84 -22.59
CA GLY A 109 1.87 14.67 -22.81
C GLY A 109 2.54 13.29 -22.76
N SER A 110 3.85 13.20 -22.54
CA SER A 110 4.57 11.94 -22.32
C SER A 110 4.83 11.61 -20.82
N LEU A 111 4.74 12.59 -19.92
CA LEU A 111 5.00 12.42 -18.48
C LEU A 111 3.77 11.85 -17.73
N GLY A 112 3.29 10.67 -18.17
CA GLY A 112 2.17 9.96 -17.57
C GLY A 112 2.57 8.59 -16.99
N PRO A 113 2.16 8.24 -15.76
CA PRO A 113 2.50 6.94 -15.16
C PRO A 113 1.86 5.76 -15.90
N GLN A 114 2.70 4.90 -16.47
CA GLN A 114 2.29 3.71 -17.24
C GLN A 114 2.11 2.48 -16.34
N GLN A 115 1.33 2.64 -15.26
CA GLN A 115 1.02 1.54 -14.35
C GLN A 115 -0.04 0.62 -14.98
N ARG A 116 0.32 -0.67 -15.09
CA ARG A 116 -0.59 -1.79 -15.38
C ARG A 116 -0.10 -3.01 -14.60
N PHE A 117 -0.56 -3.12 -13.36
CA PHE A 117 -0.24 -4.21 -12.46
C PHE A 117 -1.42 -5.19 -12.33
N THR A 118 -1.20 -6.44 -12.74
CA THR A 118 -2.15 -7.55 -12.54
C THR A 118 -1.64 -8.44 -11.42
N LEU A 119 -2.43 -8.64 -10.37
CA LEU A 119 -2.00 -9.37 -9.19
C LEU A 119 -2.32 -10.88 -9.30
N PRO A 120 -1.34 -11.80 -9.07
CA PRO A 120 -1.60 -13.24 -8.96
C PRO A 120 -2.40 -13.57 -7.68
N ALA A 121 -3.17 -14.67 -7.72
CA ALA A 121 -4.10 -15.02 -6.63
C ALA A 121 -3.42 -15.31 -5.27
N ASP A 122 -2.15 -15.73 -5.28
CA ASP A 122 -1.32 -16.01 -4.10
C ASP A 122 -0.73 -14.75 -3.42
N GLY A 123 -1.00 -13.56 -3.99
CA GLY A 123 -0.44 -12.30 -3.51
C GLY A 123 1.08 -12.20 -3.69
N SER A 124 1.65 -12.84 -4.72
CA SER A 124 3.08 -12.67 -5.10
C SER A 124 3.30 -11.49 -6.05
N ALA A 125 4.56 -11.08 -6.21
CA ALA A 125 4.96 -9.95 -7.06
C ALA A 125 5.02 -10.27 -8.57
N GLY A 126 4.84 -11.54 -8.97
CA GLY A 126 5.13 -11.98 -10.33
C GLY A 126 6.63 -11.99 -10.66
N LYS A 127 6.98 -11.89 -11.96
CA LYS A 127 8.38 -11.82 -12.40
C LYS A 127 8.94 -10.40 -12.24
N GLN A 128 10.13 -10.29 -11.63
CA GLN A 128 11.05 -9.13 -11.65
C GLN A 128 10.37 -7.76 -11.89
N PRO A 129 9.73 -7.17 -10.86
CA PRO A 129 9.01 -5.91 -11.01
C PRO A 129 9.92 -4.75 -11.40
N ARG A 130 9.39 -3.82 -12.19
CA ARG A 130 9.98 -2.49 -12.47
C ARG A 130 9.22 -1.43 -11.69
N GLY A 131 9.90 -0.48 -11.07
CA GLY A 131 9.30 0.44 -10.08
C GLY A 131 8.16 1.27 -10.65
N GLU A 132 8.31 1.82 -11.85
CA GLU A 132 7.26 2.58 -12.55
C GLU A 132 6.01 1.76 -12.92
N THR A 133 6.10 0.42 -12.89
CA THR A 133 4.95 -0.47 -13.16
C THR A 133 4.20 -0.90 -11.90
N LEU A 134 4.73 -0.62 -10.71
CA LEU A 134 4.11 -0.98 -9.44
C LEU A 134 3.06 0.05 -9.01
N PRO A 135 1.93 -0.37 -8.40
CA PRO A 135 1.02 0.56 -7.75
C PRO A 135 1.75 1.32 -6.64
N ASN A 136 1.62 2.65 -6.65
CA ASN A 136 2.19 3.47 -5.58
C ASN A 136 1.37 3.30 -4.28
N ALA A 137 2.05 3.14 -3.13
CA ALA A 137 1.38 2.82 -1.86
C ALA A 137 0.45 3.95 -1.37
N ASP A 138 0.88 5.22 -1.44
CA ASP A 138 0.04 6.36 -1.03
C ASP A 138 -1.15 6.54 -1.95
N VAL A 139 -0.96 6.43 -3.28
CA VAL A 139 -2.07 6.54 -4.23
C VAL A 139 -3.05 5.37 -4.08
N THR A 140 -2.56 4.18 -3.75
CA THR A 140 -3.41 3.03 -3.38
C THR A 140 -4.26 3.38 -2.14
N LYS A 141 -3.65 3.86 -1.04
CA LYS A 141 -4.38 4.28 0.18
C LYS A 141 -5.39 5.41 -0.11
N LYS A 142 -5.04 6.38 -0.95
CA LYS A 142 -5.92 7.48 -1.39
C LYS A 142 -7.10 6.98 -2.23
N THR A 143 -6.89 6.02 -3.14
CA THR A 143 -7.97 5.37 -3.90
C THR A 143 -8.89 4.55 -2.98
N ILE A 144 -8.33 3.84 -1.99
CA ILE A 144 -9.11 3.11 -0.97
C ILE A 144 -9.99 4.10 -0.19
N ARG A 145 -9.43 5.21 0.31
CA ARG A 145 -10.21 6.26 1.01
C ARG A 145 -11.34 6.79 0.14
N ALA A 146 -11.09 7.14 -1.12
CA ALA A 146 -12.11 7.62 -2.05
C ALA A 146 -13.23 6.58 -2.27
N TYR A 147 -12.91 5.28 -2.33
CA TYR A 147 -13.86 4.19 -2.50
C TYR A 147 -14.77 3.97 -1.28
N TYR A 148 -14.24 4.14 -0.07
CA TYR A 148 -15.03 4.10 1.18
C TYR A 148 -15.68 5.46 1.54
N GLY A 149 -15.46 6.51 0.73
CA GLY A 149 -15.91 7.88 1.04
C GLY A 149 -15.23 8.47 2.28
N ALA A 150 -14.03 7.99 2.62
CA ALA A 150 -13.37 8.28 3.87
C ALA A 150 -12.69 9.65 3.89
N THR A 151 -12.70 10.26 5.08
CA THR A 151 -11.95 11.49 5.39
C THR A 151 -10.45 11.24 5.45
N ASP A 152 -9.63 12.30 5.37
CA ASP A 152 -8.16 12.22 5.57
C ASP A 152 -7.75 11.64 6.94
N LYS A 153 -8.67 11.58 7.90
CA LYS A 153 -8.50 10.96 9.21
C LYS A 153 -8.80 9.46 9.23
N GLY A 154 -9.15 8.85 8.09
CA GLY A 154 -9.42 7.41 7.96
C GLY A 154 -10.79 6.95 8.48
N ILE A 155 -11.75 7.87 8.66
CA ILE A 155 -13.13 7.53 9.01
C ILE A 155 -13.99 7.47 7.74
N SER A 156 -14.64 6.34 7.47
CA SER A 156 -15.47 6.13 6.26
C SER A 156 -16.79 6.91 6.28
N ASP A 157 -17.37 7.16 5.11
CA ASP A 157 -18.78 7.50 5.01
C ASP A 157 -19.63 6.27 5.45
N LYS A 158 -20.79 6.52 6.06
CA LYS A 158 -21.71 5.50 6.62
C LYS A 158 -23.08 5.47 5.92
N LYS A 159 -23.30 6.33 4.92
CA LYS A 159 -24.56 6.53 4.20
C LYS A 159 -24.41 6.41 2.68
N ASN A 160 -23.40 7.04 2.08
CA ASN A 160 -23.21 7.12 0.64
C ASN A 160 -21.72 7.14 0.23
N SER A 161 -21.19 5.97 -0.13
CA SER A 161 -19.87 5.82 -0.76
C SER A 161 -19.93 4.74 -1.85
N PRO A 162 -18.96 4.71 -2.80
CA PRO A 162 -18.87 3.64 -3.79
C PRO A 162 -18.96 2.23 -3.19
N TYR A 163 -18.24 1.97 -2.08
CA TYR A 163 -18.34 0.73 -1.31
C TYR A 163 -19.78 0.42 -0.85
N ILE A 164 -20.48 1.39 -0.24
CA ILE A 164 -21.86 1.21 0.22
C ILE A 164 -22.80 0.85 -0.94
N GLN A 165 -22.62 1.46 -2.12
CA GLN A 165 -23.47 1.19 -3.27
C GLN A 165 -23.16 -0.19 -3.90
N GLU A 166 -21.88 -0.53 -4.08
CA GLU A 166 -21.45 -1.81 -4.65
C GLU A 166 -21.89 -3.00 -3.78
N VAL A 167 -21.64 -2.93 -2.46
CA VAL A 167 -22.03 -4.00 -1.52
C VAL A 167 -23.55 -4.16 -1.45
N LYS A 168 -24.32 -3.07 -1.38
CA LYS A 168 -25.80 -3.15 -1.38
C LYS A 168 -26.35 -3.75 -2.67
N GLN A 169 -25.80 -3.39 -3.84
CA GLN A 169 -26.23 -3.95 -5.12
C GLN A 169 -25.91 -5.46 -5.22
N LEU A 170 -24.72 -5.87 -4.77
CA LEU A 170 -24.32 -7.28 -4.71
C LEU A 170 -25.22 -8.09 -3.78
N LEU A 171 -25.46 -7.61 -2.56
CA LEU A 171 -26.30 -8.30 -1.58
C LEU A 171 -27.78 -8.35 -2.00
N ALA A 172 -28.32 -7.29 -2.60
CA ALA A 172 -29.69 -7.30 -3.12
C ALA A 172 -29.87 -8.33 -4.26
N LYS A 173 -28.89 -8.42 -5.18
CA LYS A 173 -28.85 -9.43 -6.25
C LYS A 173 -28.84 -10.85 -5.68
N GLU A 174 -27.96 -11.14 -4.73
CA GLU A 174 -27.84 -12.50 -4.18
C GLU A 174 -29.00 -12.84 -3.24
N ALA A 175 -29.61 -11.88 -2.54
CA ALA A 175 -30.79 -12.09 -1.70
C ALA A 175 -31.97 -12.68 -2.50
N ALA A 176 -32.17 -12.21 -3.73
CA ALA A 176 -33.20 -12.73 -4.64
C ALA A 176 -33.02 -14.23 -4.98
N THR A 177 -31.81 -14.79 -4.82
CA THR A 177 -31.52 -16.21 -5.07
C THR A 177 -31.84 -17.12 -3.88
N LEU A 178 -31.96 -16.57 -2.67
CA LEU A 178 -32.11 -17.34 -1.42
C LEU A 178 -33.28 -18.34 -1.44
N PRO A 179 -34.50 -18.02 -1.92
CA PRO A 179 -35.62 -18.96 -1.92
C PRO A 179 -35.39 -20.18 -2.83
N ALA A 180 -34.68 -20.01 -3.94
CA ALA A 180 -34.34 -21.10 -4.86
C ALA A 180 -33.26 -22.01 -4.25
N ARG A 181 -32.19 -21.41 -3.71
CA ARG A 181 -31.11 -22.13 -3.00
C ARG A 181 -31.65 -22.94 -1.81
N TYR A 182 -32.59 -22.38 -1.04
CA TYR A 182 -33.20 -23.08 0.09
C TYR A 182 -33.99 -24.31 -0.37
N LYS A 183 -34.86 -24.15 -1.37
CA LYS A 183 -35.64 -25.25 -1.95
C LYS A 183 -34.75 -26.36 -2.51
N GLN A 184 -33.66 -26.02 -3.19
CA GLN A 184 -32.69 -26.98 -3.72
C GLN A 184 -32.06 -27.85 -2.61
N ALA A 185 -31.58 -27.22 -1.54
CA ALA A 185 -30.97 -27.93 -0.41
C ALA A 185 -32.00 -28.79 0.35
N ALA A 186 -33.19 -28.24 0.63
CA ALA A 186 -34.24 -28.93 1.37
C ALA A 186 -34.83 -30.12 0.58
N ALA A 187 -34.98 -30.00 -0.75
CA ALA A 187 -35.45 -31.10 -1.61
C ALA A 187 -34.49 -32.30 -1.67
N GLN A 188 -33.23 -32.11 -1.29
CA GLN A 188 -32.22 -33.18 -1.16
C GLN A 188 -32.18 -33.79 0.27
N GLY A 189 -33.10 -33.40 1.15
CA GLY A 189 -33.14 -33.86 2.55
C GLY A 189 -32.07 -33.25 3.46
N HIS A 190 -31.31 -32.27 2.96
CA HIS A 190 -30.25 -31.61 3.73
C HIS A 190 -30.79 -30.41 4.54
N LYS A 191 -30.12 -30.11 5.66
CA LYS A 191 -30.34 -28.87 6.44
C LYS A 191 -29.70 -27.68 5.69
N PRO A 192 -30.44 -26.68 5.19
CA PRO A 192 -29.83 -25.60 4.41
C PRO A 192 -29.02 -24.65 5.30
N ALA A 193 -27.75 -24.42 4.96
CA ALA A 193 -26.82 -23.58 5.70
C ALA A 193 -26.20 -22.47 4.86
N ILE A 194 -25.84 -21.37 5.52
CA ILE A 194 -25.00 -20.30 4.96
C ILE A 194 -23.85 -20.05 5.93
N PHE A 195 -22.62 -20.08 5.40
CA PHE A 195 -21.43 -19.63 6.13
C PHE A 195 -21.13 -18.17 5.79
N VAL A 196 -20.76 -17.39 6.80
CA VAL A 196 -20.43 -15.97 6.65
C VAL A 196 -19.23 -15.61 7.54
N ASP A 197 -18.22 -14.93 7.00
CA ASP A 197 -17.16 -14.33 7.82
C ASP A 197 -17.69 -13.14 8.65
N ILE A 198 -16.93 -12.63 9.61
CA ILE A 198 -17.31 -11.52 10.48
C ILE A 198 -16.63 -10.20 10.09
N ASP A 199 -15.37 -10.20 9.69
CA ASP A 199 -14.51 -9.03 9.60
C ASP A 199 -14.57 -8.42 8.18
N ASP A 200 -15.02 -7.17 8.07
CA ASP A 200 -15.50 -6.53 6.82
C ASP A 200 -16.53 -7.32 6.00
N THR A 201 -17.09 -8.38 6.62
CA THR A 201 -18.18 -9.21 6.09
C THR A 201 -19.49 -9.02 6.87
N LEU A 202 -19.49 -9.04 8.21
CA LEU A 202 -20.62 -8.60 9.03
C LEU A 202 -20.34 -7.25 9.74
N LEU A 203 -19.13 -7.09 10.28
CA LEU A 203 -18.67 -5.93 11.04
C LEU A 203 -17.56 -5.24 10.27
N SER A 204 -17.76 -4.00 9.82
CA SER A 204 -16.73 -3.30 9.06
C SER A 204 -15.62 -2.81 9.96
N THR A 205 -14.37 -3.10 9.56
CA THR A 205 -13.17 -2.79 10.34
C THR A 205 -12.45 -1.54 9.83
N TYR A 206 -12.92 -0.96 8.72
CA TYR A 206 -12.29 0.15 8.00
C TYR A 206 -11.72 1.25 8.91
N ASP A 207 -12.53 1.81 9.81
CA ASP A 207 -12.11 2.93 10.66
C ASP A 207 -10.96 2.53 11.62
N LEU A 208 -10.93 1.28 12.09
CA LEU A 208 -9.83 0.75 12.91
C LEU A 208 -8.56 0.55 12.07
N VAL A 209 -8.72 0.11 10.82
CA VAL A 209 -7.61 -0.17 9.90
C VAL A 209 -6.99 1.13 9.37
N ASP A 210 -7.76 2.11 8.91
CA ASP A 210 -7.24 3.36 8.37
C ASP A 210 -6.90 4.38 9.48
N ALA A 211 -7.89 4.79 10.29
CA ALA A 211 -7.66 5.80 11.34
C ALA A 211 -6.81 5.28 12.51
N GLY A 212 -6.91 3.99 12.84
CA GLY A 212 -6.17 3.38 13.95
C GLY A 212 -4.71 3.05 13.62
N THR A 213 -4.39 2.64 12.38
CA THR A 213 -3.05 2.12 12.04
C THR A 213 -2.51 2.53 10.66
N GLY A 214 -3.22 3.33 9.87
CA GLY A 214 -2.80 3.71 8.52
C GLY A 214 -2.68 2.52 7.57
N PHE A 215 -3.62 1.58 7.67
CA PHE A 215 -3.66 0.27 7.00
C PHE A 215 -2.57 -0.72 7.43
N HIS A 216 -2.06 -0.69 8.67
CA HIS A 216 -1.11 -1.68 9.18
C HIS A 216 -1.77 -2.63 10.19
N TYR A 217 -1.66 -3.95 10.00
CA TYR A 217 -2.04 -4.87 11.07
C TYR A 217 -1.09 -4.75 12.28
N ASP A 218 -1.56 -4.14 13.38
CA ASP A 218 -0.96 -4.25 14.71
C ASP A 218 -1.87 -5.11 15.62
N PRO A 219 -1.38 -6.23 16.18
CA PRO A 219 -2.21 -7.13 16.97
C PRO A 219 -2.76 -6.53 18.27
N LYS A 220 -2.10 -5.50 18.85
CA LYS A 220 -2.57 -4.86 20.10
C LYS A 220 -3.76 -3.93 19.82
N THR A 221 -3.64 -3.10 18.80
CA THR A 221 -4.69 -2.19 18.32
C THR A 221 -5.87 -2.98 17.78
N TRP A 222 -5.61 -4.07 17.05
CA TRP A 222 -6.64 -5.01 16.60
C TRP A 222 -7.42 -5.62 17.76
N ASP A 223 -6.74 -6.26 18.73
CA ASP A 223 -7.45 -6.88 19.86
C ASP A 223 -8.23 -5.83 20.67
N LYS A 224 -7.64 -4.67 20.95
CA LYS A 224 -8.34 -3.56 21.62
C LYS A 224 -9.64 -3.19 20.90
N GLY A 225 -9.59 -2.97 19.58
CA GLY A 225 -10.78 -2.63 18.79
C GLY A 225 -11.84 -3.76 18.78
N VAL A 226 -11.41 -5.02 18.73
CA VAL A 226 -12.32 -6.17 18.84
C VAL A 226 -12.98 -6.26 20.22
N GLN A 227 -12.25 -5.96 21.31
CA GLN A 227 -12.78 -6.00 22.69
C GLN A 227 -13.69 -4.78 23.01
N GLN A 228 -13.54 -3.64 22.31
CA GLN A 228 -14.48 -2.51 22.42
C GLN A 228 -15.90 -2.87 21.94
N ALA A 229 -15.99 -3.81 20.99
CA ALA A 229 -17.24 -4.36 20.48
C ALA A 229 -18.21 -3.27 19.97
N ASP A 230 -17.71 -2.30 19.21
CA ASP A 230 -18.43 -1.11 18.70
C ASP A 230 -18.34 -0.95 17.16
N MET A 231 -17.76 -1.93 16.45
CA MET A 231 -17.64 -1.90 14.98
C MET A 231 -19.02 -1.84 14.29
N PRO A 232 -19.22 -0.99 13.27
CA PRO A 232 -20.51 -0.86 12.58
C PRO A 232 -20.82 -2.07 11.69
N ALA A 233 -22.10 -2.29 11.39
CA ALA A 233 -22.51 -3.31 10.42
C ALA A 233 -22.03 -2.99 8.99
N VAL A 234 -21.67 -4.03 8.24
CA VAL A 234 -21.44 -3.96 6.78
C VAL A 234 -22.73 -3.55 6.06
N PRO A 235 -22.68 -2.61 5.08
CA PRO A 235 -23.89 -2.00 4.51
C PRO A 235 -24.86 -3.01 3.87
N GLY A 236 -26.09 -3.08 4.39
CA GLY A 236 -27.16 -3.95 3.88
C GLY A 236 -27.04 -5.43 4.28
N MET A 237 -25.97 -5.83 4.98
CA MET A 237 -25.77 -7.22 5.38
C MET A 237 -26.74 -7.65 6.50
N VAL A 238 -27.16 -6.75 7.40
CA VAL A 238 -28.21 -7.05 8.41
C VAL A 238 -29.49 -7.53 7.74
N ASP A 239 -29.95 -6.83 6.70
CA ASP A 239 -31.16 -7.19 5.94
C ASP A 239 -30.98 -8.50 5.17
N PHE A 240 -29.79 -8.76 4.63
CA PHE A 240 -29.47 -10.02 3.96
C PHE A 240 -29.54 -11.22 4.93
N ILE A 241 -28.93 -11.10 6.11
CA ILE A 241 -28.92 -12.15 7.14
C ILE A 241 -30.32 -12.36 7.71
N ALA A 242 -31.11 -11.30 7.90
CA ALA A 242 -32.51 -11.39 8.30
C ALA A 242 -33.36 -12.13 7.25
N GLN A 243 -33.18 -11.83 5.95
CA GLN A 243 -33.86 -12.53 4.85
C GLN A 243 -33.44 -14.01 4.76
N ALA A 244 -32.15 -14.32 4.93
CA ALA A 244 -31.66 -15.69 4.96
C ALA A 244 -32.27 -16.52 6.10
N ARG A 245 -32.29 -15.97 7.33
CA ARG A 245 -32.95 -16.65 8.46
C ARG A 245 -34.47 -16.78 8.24
N LYS A 246 -35.14 -15.77 7.67
CA LYS A 246 -36.57 -15.82 7.32
C LYS A 246 -36.88 -16.87 6.25
N ALA A 247 -35.95 -17.15 5.34
CA ALA A 247 -36.05 -18.24 4.36
C ALA A 247 -35.79 -19.63 4.96
N GLY A 248 -35.35 -19.73 6.22
CA GLY A 248 -35.10 -20.98 6.94
C GLY A 248 -33.63 -21.40 7.04
N PHE A 249 -32.68 -20.62 6.52
CA PHE A 249 -31.26 -21.00 6.55
C PHE A 249 -30.66 -21.00 7.97
N THR A 250 -29.88 -22.04 8.27
CA THR A 250 -28.93 -22.02 9.39
C THR A 250 -27.74 -21.15 9.03
N VAL A 251 -27.74 -19.89 9.47
CA VAL A 251 -26.63 -18.95 9.25
C VAL A 251 -25.58 -19.09 10.35
N ILE A 252 -24.33 -19.35 9.93
CA ILE A 252 -23.17 -19.69 10.77
C ILE A 252 -22.04 -18.68 10.52
N GLY A 253 -21.61 -17.99 11.58
CA GLY A 253 -20.44 -17.10 11.54
C GLY A 253 -19.14 -17.89 11.64
N LEU A 254 -18.13 -17.57 10.81
CA LEU A 254 -16.87 -18.32 10.73
C LEU A 254 -15.67 -17.37 10.51
N THR A 255 -15.05 -16.93 11.61
CA THR A 255 -14.02 -15.86 11.62
C THR A 255 -12.62 -16.36 11.99
N GLY A 256 -11.60 -15.64 11.51
CA GLY A 256 -10.21 -15.77 11.95
C GLY A 256 -9.92 -15.21 13.35
N ARG A 257 -10.85 -14.47 13.97
CA ARG A 257 -10.76 -14.02 15.38
C ARG A 257 -10.57 -15.21 16.33
N THR A 258 -9.86 -14.95 17.42
CA THR A 258 -9.53 -15.98 18.42
C THR A 258 -10.67 -16.27 19.40
N ASP A 259 -10.62 -17.40 20.10
CA ASP A 259 -11.65 -17.74 21.10
C ASP A 259 -11.78 -16.69 22.23
N GLY A 260 -10.68 -16.03 22.60
CA GLY A 260 -10.67 -14.92 23.56
C GLY A 260 -11.38 -13.65 23.07
N GLN A 261 -11.68 -13.57 21.78
CA GLN A 261 -12.43 -12.49 21.14
C GLN A 261 -13.90 -12.88 20.88
N LYS A 262 -14.30 -14.12 21.16
CA LYS A 262 -15.64 -14.64 20.84
C LYS A 262 -16.77 -13.91 21.57
N ALA A 263 -16.57 -13.59 22.84
CA ALA A 263 -17.56 -12.89 23.66
C ALA A 263 -17.81 -11.45 23.16
N ALA A 264 -16.75 -10.66 23.00
CA ALA A 264 -16.84 -9.30 22.46
C ALA A 264 -17.42 -9.28 21.04
N THR A 265 -17.08 -10.27 20.20
CA THR A 265 -17.65 -10.41 18.86
C THR A 265 -19.16 -10.64 18.88
N LEU A 266 -19.69 -11.49 19.77
CA LEU A 266 -21.14 -11.67 19.92
C LEU A 266 -21.83 -10.40 20.42
N THR A 267 -21.25 -9.70 21.40
CA THR A 267 -21.73 -8.39 21.87
C THR A 267 -21.77 -7.36 20.73
N ASN A 268 -20.75 -7.33 19.87
CA ASN A 268 -20.69 -6.42 18.74
C ASN A 268 -21.75 -6.76 17.68
N LEU A 269 -21.94 -8.04 17.35
CA LEU A 269 -22.96 -8.48 16.40
C LEU A 269 -24.36 -8.10 16.86
N ALA A 270 -24.66 -8.28 18.16
CA ALA A 270 -25.93 -7.88 18.76
C ALA A 270 -26.14 -6.36 18.69
N LYS A 271 -25.15 -5.55 19.10
CA LYS A 271 -25.18 -4.07 18.96
C LYS A 271 -25.36 -3.60 17.52
N ALA A 272 -24.75 -4.31 16.56
CA ALA A 272 -24.84 -4.04 15.13
C ALA A 272 -26.16 -4.52 14.48
N GLY A 273 -27.09 -5.09 15.27
CA GLY A 273 -28.42 -5.48 14.81
C GLY A 273 -28.53 -6.88 14.20
N TYR A 274 -27.49 -7.71 14.29
CA TYR A 274 -27.50 -9.04 13.67
C TYR A 274 -28.31 -10.08 14.47
N PRO A 275 -29.36 -10.70 13.88
CA PRO A 275 -30.17 -11.68 14.58
C PRO A 275 -29.46 -13.04 14.70
N GLY A 276 -29.69 -13.73 15.81
CA GLY A 276 -29.52 -15.19 15.94
C GLY A 276 -28.08 -15.74 15.99
N PHE A 277 -27.06 -14.91 16.25
CA PHE A 277 -25.71 -15.39 16.51
C PHE A 277 -25.54 -15.73 18.00
N THR A 278 -25.07 -16.95 18.28
CA THR A 278 -24.83 -17.50 19.62
C THR A 278 -23.41 -18.06 19.73
N ARG A 279 -23.05 -18.64 20.88
CA ARG A 279 -21.77 -19.35 21.04
C ARG A 279 -21.62 -20.58 20.12
N ASP A 280 -22.73 -21.10 19.61
CA ASP A 280 -22.84 -22.35 18.84
C ASP A 280 -23.01 -22.09 17.34
N THR A 281 -23.49 -20.89 16.96
CA THR A 281 -23.58 -20.43 15.56
C THR A 281 -22.46 -19.44 15.17
N LEU A 282 -21.43 -19.30 16.00
CA LEU A 282 -20.19 -18.56 15.71
C LEU A 282 -18.98 -19.46 15.94
N PHE A 283 -18.06 -19.51 14.97
CA PHE A 283 -16.83 -20.31 15.01
C PHE A 283 -15.62 -19.38 14.92
N THR A 284 -14.74 -19.51 15.92
CA THR A 284 -13.50 -18.74 16.11
C THR A 284 -12.29 -19.64 15.90
N LYS A 285 -11.17 -19.06 15.42
CA LYS A 285 -9.94 -19.82 15.25
C LYS A 285 -9.27 -20.05 16.60
N TRP A 286 -8.89 -21.29 16.87
CA TRP A 286 -8.28 -21.68 18.14
C TRP A 286 -6.92 -21.02 18.38
N LYS A 287 -6.49 -20.96 19.64
CA LYS A 287 -5.14 -20.54 20.05
C LYS A 287 -4.32 -21.75 20.53
N GLY A 288 -3.03 -21.79 20.18
CA GLY A 288 -2.13 -22.88 20.56
C GLY A 288 -2.57 -24.24 19.99
N ASN A 289 -2.53 -25.28 20.83
CA ASN A 289 -2.76 -26.67 20.42
C ASN A 289 -4.24 -27.09 20.41
N ALA A 290 -5.18 -26.19 20.74
CA ALA A 290 -6.62 -26.48 20.85
C ALA A 290 -7.34 -26.64 19.48
N LYS A 291 -6.67 -27.23 18.49
CA LYS A 291 -7.20 -27.45 17.14
C LYS A 291 -8.37 -28.44 17.18
N PRO A 292 -9.56 -28.11 16.61
CA PRO A 292 -10.65 -29.07 16.52
C PRO A 292 -10.25 -30.36 15.78
N ALA A 293 -10.82 -31.50 16.19
CA ALA A 293 -10.49 -32.80 15.62
C ALA A 293 -10.84 -32.90 14.12
N TYR A 294 -11.91 -32.23 13.68
CA TYR A 294 -12.36 -32.22 12.29
C TYR A 294 -11.51 -31.34 11.34
N VAL A 295 -10.55 -30.56 11.85
CA VAL A 295 -9.65 -29.74 11.02
C VAL A 295 -8.34 -30.49 10.80
N SER A 296 -8.08 -30.94 9.58
CA SER A 296 -6.80 -31.50 9.15
C SER A 296 -5.96 -30.46 8.41
N CYS A 297 -4.64 -30.49 8.59
CA CYS A 297 -3.72 -29.48 8.05
C CYS A 297 -2.43 -30.14 7.54
N ALA A 298 -1.87 -29.62 6.45
CA ALA A 298 -0.65 -30.14 5.81
C ALA A 298 0.63 -29.81 6.59
N GLN A 299 0.57 -28.89 7.55
CA GLN A 299 1.67 -28.47 8.42
C GLN A 299 1.19 -28.33 9.87
N ALA A 300 2.13 -28.30 10.82
CA ALA A 300 1.83 -28.14 12.25
C ALA A 300 1.04 -26.87 12.59
N LYS A 301 1.13 -25.82 11.76
CA LYS A 301 0.33 -24.59 11.87
C LYS A 301 -0.63 -24.49 10.68
N CYS A 302 -1.92 -24.62 10.97
CA CYS A 302 -2.97 -24.51 9.97
C CYS A 302 -3.12 -23.08 9.42
N THR A 303 -3.24 -22.97 8.10
CA THR A 303 -3.69 -21.78 7.36
C THR A 303 -5.11 -21.36 7.77
N THR A 304 -5.58 -20.20 7.30
CA THR A 304 -6.98 -19.82 7.47
C THR A 304 -7.89 -20.64 6.54
N VAL A 305 -7.41 -20.99 5.34
CA VAL A 305 -8.13 -21.81 4.36
C VAL A 305 -8.46 -23.20 4.91
N GLU A 306 -7.48 -23.94 5.45
CA GLU A 306 -7.69 -25.29 6.02
C GLU A 306 -8.70 -25.28 7.17
N TYR A 307 -8.61 -24.29 8.06
CA TYR A 307 -9.57 -24.10 9.15
C TYR A 307 -10.98 -23.86 8.63
N LYS A 308 -11.17 -22.88 7.73
CA LYS A 308 -12.50 -22.51 7.26
C LYS A 308 -13.13 -23.61 6.38
N ALA A 309 -12.37 -24.16 5.44
CA ALA A 309 -12.83 -25.27 4.59
C ALA A 309 -13.12 -26.54 5.40
N GLY A 310 -12.24 -26.90 6.35
CA GLY A 310 -12.45 -28.04 7.25
C GLY A 310 -13.70 -27.87 8.13
N THR A 311 -14.02 -26.65 8.55
CA THR A 311 -15.23 -26.35 9.32
C THR A 311 -16.50 -26.47 8.47
N ARG A 312 -16.51 -25.96 7.23
CA ARG A 312 -17.63 -26.16 6.30
C ARG A 312 -17.87 -27.65 6.00
N LYS A 313 -16.80 -28.40 5.71
CA LYS A 313 -16.85 -29.86 5.47
C LYS A 313 -17.36 -30.64 6.69
N HIS A 314 -17.05 -30.19 7.91
CA HIS A 314 -17.59 -30.79 9.12
C HIS A 314 -19.13 -30.65 9.20
N PHE A 315 -19.68 -29.48 8.84
CA PHE A 315 -21.13 -29.29 8.77
C PHE A 315 -21.78 -30.14 7.66
N GLU A 316 -21.14 -30.30 6.50
CA GLU A 316 -21.63 -31.24 5.47
C GLU A 316 -21.71 -32.68 6.01
N SER A 317 -20.71 -33.12 6.80
CA SER A 317 -20.74 -34.43 7.48
C SER A 317 -21.83 -34.58 8.56
N GLN A 318 -22.50 -33.49 8.96
CA GLN A 318 -23.62 -33.46 9.91
C GLN A 318 -25.00 -33.31 9.21
N GLY A 319 -25.03 -33.50 7.88
CA GLY A 319 -26.24 -33.45 7.06
C GLY A 319 -26.68 -32.04 6.65
N TYR A 320 -25.80 -31.04 6.78
CA TYR A 320 -26.06 -29.71 6.21
C TYR A 320 -25.67 -29.66 4.73
N ARG A 321 -26.34 -28.77 3.97
CA ARG A 321 -25.87 -28.33 2.65
C ARG A 321 -25.49 -26.86 2.74
N VAL A 322 -24.22 -26.56 2.50
CA VAL A 322 -23.72 -25.18 2.51
C VAL A 322 -24.08 -24.52 1.18
N ALA A 323 -25.25 -23.88 1.13
CA ALA A 323 -25.77 -23.28 -0.10
C ALA A 323 -25.02 -22.00 -0.51
N LEU A 324 -24.38 -21.33 0.46
CA LEU A 324 -23.55 -20.13 0.28
C LEU A 324 -22.39 -20.11 1.29
N SER A 325 -21.21 -19.69 0.85
CA SER A 325 -20.15 -19.13 1.69
C SER A 325 -19.94 -17.66 1.31
N ILE A 326 -19.86 -16.77 2.30
CA ILE A 326 -19.78 -15.32 2.12
C ILE A 326 -18.57 -14.79 2.90
N GLY A 327 -17.74 -13.97 2.25
CA GLY A 327 -16.54 -13.41 2.89
C GLY A 327 -15.85 -12.36 2.04
N ASP A 328 -15.01 -11.56 2.68
CA ASP A 328 -14.19 -10.52 2.04
C ASP A 328 -12.81 -11.04 1.60
N GLN A 329 -12.38 -12.21 2.10
CA GLN A 329 -11.10 -12.83 1.77
C GLN A 329 -11.28 -14.13 0.97
N TRP A 330 -10.28 -14.48 0.15
CA TRP A 330 -10.30 -15.75 -0.58
C TRP A 330 -10.28 -16.97 0.36
N SER A 331 -9.67 -16.83 1.56
CA SER A 331 -9.66 -17.85 2.62
C SER A 331 -11.03 -18.30 3.10
N ASP A 332 -12.07 -17.52 2.82
CA ASP A 332 -13.44 -17.75 3.28
C ASP A 332 -14.24 -18.57 2.26
N LEU A 333 -13.68 -18.71 1.06
CA LEU A 333 -14.33 -19.20 -0.15
C LEU A 333 -13.57 -20.38 -0.80
N GLN A 334 -12.24 -20.40 -0.70
CA GLN A 334 -11.38 -21.50 -1.16
C GLN A 334 -11.58 -22.81 -0.36
N GLY A 335 -11.18 -23.93 -0.97
CA GLY A 335 -11.21 -25.26 -0.34
C GLY A 335 -12.55 -26.00 -0.40
N GLY A 336 -13.52 -25.51 -1.18
CA GLY A 336 -14.79 -26.21 -1.42
C GLY A 336 -15.77 -26.21 -0.25
N SER A 337 -16.65 -27.22 -0.18
CA SER A 337 -17.74 -27.34 0.80
C SER A 337 -18.67 -26.11 0.84
N ALA A 338 -19.08 -25.65 -0.35
CA ALA A 338 -20.13 -24.66 -0.58
C ALA A 338 -20.63 -24.72 -2.03
N ASP A 339 -21.94 -24.58 -2.26
CA ASP A 339 -22.55 -24.58 -3.61
C ASP A 339 -22.28 -23.29 -4.40
N ALA A 340 -22.10 -22.16 -3.70
CA ALA A 340 -21.78 -20.88 -4.30
C ALA A 340 -21.04 -19.97 -3.30
N LEU A 341 -20.34 -18.98 -3.86
CA LEU A 341 -19.36 -18.15 -3.16
C LEU A 341 -19.67 -16.68 -3.43
N ILE A 342 -19.81 -15.87 -2.39
CA ILE A 342 -20.00 -14.42 -2.49
C ILE A 342 -18.75 -13.75 -1.93
N LYS A 343 -17.94 -13.18 -2.83
CA LYS A 343 -16.79 -12.34 -2.49
C LYS A 343 -17.24 -10.91 -2.30
N LEU A 344 -17.02 -10.36 -1.11
CA LEU A 344 -17.16 -8.93 -0.85
C LEU A 344 -15.85 -8.19 -1.18
N PRO A 345 -15.91 -6.94 -1.68
CA PRO A 345 -14.72 -6.15 -1.97
C PRO A 345 -13.99 -5.73 -0.68
N ASN A 346 -12.70 -6.06 -0.57
CA ASN A 346 -11.82 -5.52 0.47
C ASN A 346 -10.38 -5.28 -0.04
N PRO A 347 -9.98 -4.02 -0.27
CA PRO A 347 -8.61 -3.64 -0.62
C PRO A 347 -7.73 -3.27 0.61
N THR A 348 -8.26 -3.34 1.84
CA THR A 348 -7.62 -2.78 3.05
C THR A 348 -6.64 -3.73 3.75
N TYR A 349 -6.85 -5.05 3.69
CA TYR A 349 -5.93 -6.08 4.18
C TYR A 349 -6.04 -7.37 3.36
N TYR A 350 -5.00 -8.22 3.35
CA TYR A 350 -5.01 -9.50 2.63
C TYR A 350 -4.53 -10.67 3.50
N LEU A 351 -5.36 -11.70 3.62
CA LEU A 351 -5.01 -12.96 4.29
C LEU A 351 -4.39 -13.96 3.30
N PRO A 352 -3.22 -14.56 3.61
CA PRO A 352 -2.61 -15.61 2.79
C PRO A 352 -3.57 -16.76 2.49
N SER A 353 -3.96 -16.85 1.22
CA SER A 353 -5.05 -17.68 0.72
C SER A 353 -4.51 -18.67 -0.33
N ALA A 354 -3.69 -19.60 0.14
CA ALA A 354 -3.05 -20.61 -0.71
C ALA A 354 -4.03 -21.72 -1.11
N ASP A 355 -3.96 -22.14 -2.37
CA ASP A 355 -4.76 -23.24 -2.89
C ASP A 355 -4.46 -24.56 -2.16
N LEU A 356 -5.51 -25.26 -1.71
CA LEU A 356 -5.38 -26.57 -1.08
C LEU A 356 -5.19 -27.66 -2.15
N PRO A 357 -4.13 -28.50 -2.07
CA PRO A 357 -3.90 -29.58 -3.02
C PRO A 357 -5.09 -30.54 -3.13
N GLY A 358 -5.44 -30.92 -4.36
CA GLY A 358 -6.51 -31.88 -4.66
C GLY A 358 -7.94 -31.40 -4.42
N MET A 359 -8.14 -30.17 -3.93
CA MET A 359 -9.47 -29.60 -3.65
C MET A 359 -9.91 -28.67 -4.79
N PRO A 360 -11.22 -28.61 -5.14
CA PRO A 360 -11.72 -27.64 -6.10
C PRO A 360 -11.47 -26.20 -5.63
N GLN A 361 -10.75 -25.42 -6.43
CA GLN A 361 -10.52 -23.99 -6.18
C GLN A 361 -11.31 -23.16 -7.18
N PRO A 362 -11.95 -22.06 -6.75
CA PRO A 362 -12.70 -21.20 -7.65
C PRO A 362 -11.74 -20.38 -8.51
N ASN A 363 -12.03 -20.21 -9.80
CA ASN A 363 -11.17 -19.43 -10.73
C ASN A 363 -11.35 -17.91 -10.53
N LEU A 364 -10.97 -17.44 -9.33
CA LEU A 364 -11.09 -16.08 -8.86
C LEU A 364 -9.69 -15.48 -8.74
N ARG A 365 -9.30 -14.71 -9.76
CA ARG A 365 -8.04 -13.97 -9.79
C ARG A 365 -8.33 -12.50 -9.55
N PRO A 366 -7.54 -11.78 -8.72
CA PRO A 366 -7.66 -10.33 -8.60
C PRO A 366 -7.59 -9.66 -9.98
N ARG A 367 -8.64 -8.94 -10.38
CA ARG A 367 -8.74 -8.31 -11.71
C ARG A 367 -8.29 -6.85 -11.68
N THR A 368 -7.27 -6.57 -10.87
CA THR A 368 -6.66 -5.24 -10.77
C THR A 368 -6.06 -4.84 -12.12
N ASN A 369 -6.47 -3.66 -12.59
CA ASN A 369 -5.86 -2.91 -13.69
C ASN A 369 -5.78 -1.46 -13.21
N PHE A 370 -4.82 -1.21 -12.32
CA PHE A 370 -4.68 0.09 -11.67
C PHE A 370 -3.90 1.06 -12.55
N VAL A 371 -4.56 2.14 -12.97
CA VAL A 371 -3.95 3.22 -13.75
C VAL A 371 -3.94 4.48 -12.88
N MET A 372 -2.74 4.89 -12.48
CA MET A 372 -2.49 6.18 -11.82
C MET A 372 -2.55 7.32 -12.85
N ARG A 373 -2.75 8.56 -12.38
CA ARG A 373 -2.62 9.80 -13.13
C ARG A 373 -1.55 10.71 -12.50
N PRO A 374 -1.00 11.71 -13.23
CA PRO A 374 -0.01 12.65 -12.68
C PRO A 374 -0.50 13.47 -11.47
N ASP A 375 -1.81 13.59 -11.25
CA ASP A 375 -2.43 14.23 -10.08
C ASP A 375 -2.50 13.30 -8.82
N GLY A 376 -1.91 12.11 -8.91
CA GLY A 376 -1.99 11.09 -7.87
C GLY A 376 -3.43 10.61 -7.62
N SER A 377 -4.25 10.50 -8.67
CA SER A 377 -5.57 9.85 -8.63
C SER A 377 -5.59 8.59 -9.51
N SER A 378 -6.56 7.71 -9.28
CA SER A 378 -6.85 6.57 -10.17
C SER A 378 -7.84 6.90 -11.30
N GLY A 379 -8.20 8.18 -11.48
CA GLY A 379 -8.94 8.70 -12.63
C GLY A 379 -10.40 8.27 -12.82
N LYS A 380 -10.91 7.28 -12.07
CA LYS A 380 -12.31 6.84 -11.99
C LYS A 380 -12.62 6.31 -10.60
N VAL A 381 -13.90 6.38 -10.21
CA VAL A 381 -14.44 5.46 -9.20
C VAL A 381 -14.46 4.07 -9.84
N VAL A 382 -13.67 3.16 -9.29
CA VAL A 382 -13.63 1.74 -9.69
C VAL A 382 -14.26 0.89 -8.58
N GLY A 383 -14.83 -0.26 -8.93
CA GLY A 383 -15.30 -1.23 -7.94
C GLY A 383 -14.12 -1.79 -7.13
N GLY A 384 -14.38 -2.22 -5.89
CA GLY A 384 -13.33 -2.50 -4.91
C GLY A 384 -12.35 -3.60 -5.34
N GLU A 385 -12.81 -4.62 -6.07
CA GLU A 385 -11.98 -5.69 -6.64
C GLU A 385 -11.01 -5.24 -7.76
N ALA A 386 -11.15 -4.00 -8.24
CA ALA A 386 -10.20 -3.38 -9.19
C ALA A 386 -9.16 -2.48 -8.49
N ILE A 387 -9.27 -2.27 -7.17
CA ILE A 387 -8.30 -1.53 -6.35
C ILE A 387 -7.22 -2.51 -5.86
N PRO A 388 -5.92 -2.24 -6.04
CA PRO A 388 -4.85 -3.04 -5.46
C PRO A 388 -4.97 -3.13 -3.94
N ASN A 389 -4.89 -4.35 -3.40
CA ASN A 389 -4.90 -4.53 -1.96
C ASN A 389 -3.57 -4.07 -1.34
N ILE A 390 -3.64 -3.19 -0.33
CA ILE A 390 -2.49 -2.45 0.18
C ILE A 390 -1.43 -3.33 0.86
N ASP A 391 -1.80 -4.45 1.49
CA ASP A 391 -0.82 -5.42 2.00
C ASP A 391 0.03 -5.99 0.88
N VAL A 392 -0.60 -6.31 -0.26
CA VAL A 392 0.05 -6.96 -1.39
C VAL A 392 0.89 -5.98 -2.20
N VAL A 393 0.45 -4.71 -2.29
CA VAL A 393 1.26 -3.59 -2.80
C VAL A 393 2.53 -3.45 -1.97
N ARG A 394 2.43 -3.36 -0.63
CA ARG A 394 3.63 -3.28 0.25
C ARG A 394 4.55 -4.49 0.12
N LYS A 395 4.00 -5.71 0.03
CA LYS A 395 4.79 -6.95 -0.18
C LYS A 395 5.51 -6.96 -1.54
N THR A 396 4.87 -6.42 -2.58
CA THR A 396 5.46 -6.30 -3.92
C THR A 396 6.56 -5.23 -3.94
N ILE A 397 6.35 -4.10 -3.25
CA ILE A 397 7.36 -3.06 -3.04
C ILE A 397 8.57 -3.61 -2.27
N ARG A 398 8.37 -4.35 -1.17
CA ARG A 398 9.45 -5.05 -0.44
C ARG A 398 10.25 -5.97 -1.36
N THR A 399 9.57 -6.73 -2.23
CA THR A 399 10.21 -7.61 -3.22
C THR A 399 11.08 -6.81 -4.21
N TYR A 400 10.63 -5.63 -4.62
CA TYR A 400 11.36 -4.73 -5.53
C TYR A 400 12.63 -4.13 -4.91
N TYR A 401 12.60 -3.74 -3.63
CA TYR A 401 13.79 -3.29 -2.90
C TYR A 401 14.63 -4.43 -2.29
N GLY A 402 14.22 -5.69 -2.47
CA GLY A 402 14.84 -6.86 -1.87
C GLY A 402 14.79 -6.86 -0.33
N ALA A 403 13.81 -6.18 0.25
CA ALA A 403 13.79 -5.80 1.66
C ALA A 403 13.46 -6.96 2.61
N ASP A 404 13.98 -6.87 3.84
CA ASP A 404 13.76 -7.86 4.90
C ASP A 404 12.37 -7.72 5.59
N GLU A 405 12.09 -8.61 6.54
CA GLU A 405 10.86 -8.56 7.35
C GLU A 405 10.71 -7.30 8.21
N LYS A 406 11.82 -6.60 8.50
CA LYS A 406 11.83 -5.35 9.27
C LYS A 406 11.55 -4.15 8.38
N GLY A 407 11.71 -4.26 7.06
CA GLY A 407 11.51 -3.20 6.08
C GLY A 407 12.78 -2.44 5.73
N ILE A 408 13.95 -3.09 5.79
CA ILE A 408 15.24 -2.56 5.38
C ILE A 408 15.60 -3.10 3.99
N ALA A 409 15.93 -2.23 3.04
CA ALA A 409 16.29 -2.60 1.66
C ALA A 409 17.60 -3.39 1.59
N ASN A 410 17.73 -4.27 0.59
CA ASN A 410 19.00 -4.94 0.31
C ASN A 410 19.95 -3.99 -0.47
N PRO A 411 21.11 -3.60 0.10
CA PRO A 411 22.01 -2.64 -0.52
C PRO A 411 22.88 -3.23 -1.64
N THR A 412 23.00 -4.56 -1.75
CA THR A 412 23.90 -5.24 -2.72
C THR A 412 23.14 -5.87 -3.88
N THR A 413 21.95 -6.45 -3.65
CA THR A 413 21.20 -7.23 -4.65
C THR A 413 19.69 -7.02 -4.53
N SER A 414 19.12 -6.19 -5.41
CA SER A 414 17.67 -5.97 -5.50
C SER A 414 17.24 -5.59 -6.93
N PRO A 415 15.97 -5.86 -7.32
CA PRO A 415 15.41 -5.37 -8.57
C PRO A 415 15.57 -3.84 -8.75
N TYR A 416 15.29 -3.07 -7.70
CA TYR A 416 15.51 -1.61 -7.66
C TYR A 416 16.96 -1.23 -7.98
N ARG A 417 17.95 -1.87 -7.34
CA ARG A 417 19.37 -1.60 -7.61
C ARG A 417 19.75 -1.93 -9.05
N THR A 418 19.21 -3.00 -9.63
CA THR A 418 19.45 -3.37 -11.04
C THR A 418 18.82 -2.36 -12.00
N GLU A 419 17.59 -1.92 -11.76
CA GLU A 419 16.91 -0.90 -12.57
C GLU A 419 17.62 0.46 -12.47
N MET A 420 18.00 0.90 -11.27
CA MET A 420 18.76 2.12 -11.04
C MET A 420 20.16 2.07 -11.70
N ALA A 421 20.85 0.93 -11.69
CA ALA A 421 22.13 0.78 -12.40
C ALA A 421 21.96 0.95 -13.92
N GLY A 422 20.91 0.38 -14.51
CA GLY A 422 20.59 0.57 -15.93
C GLY A 422 20.24 2.02 -16.29
N LEU A 423 19.34 2.64 -15.51
CA LEU A 423 18.91 4.03 -15.70
C LEU A 423 20.08 5.00 -15.57
N THR A 424 20.88 4.88 -14.51
CA THR A 424 22.03 5.77 -14.27
C THR A 424 23.10 5.62 -15.33
N ALA A 425 23.40 4.41 -15.81
CA ALA A 425 24.31 4.18 -16.92
C ALA A 425 23.83 4.86 -18.22
N GLN A 426 22.56 4.65 -18.60
CA GLN A 426 21.95 5.25 -19.79
C GLN A 426 22.01 6.79 -19.73
N TRP A 427 21.54 7.39 -18.63
CA TRP A 427 21.47 8.85 -18.53
C TRP A 427 22.84 9.50 -18.38
N THR A 428 23.80 8.86 -17.72
CA THR A 428 25.19 9.39 -17.63
C THR A 428 25.78 9.59 -19.02
N GLN A 429 25.60 8.64 -19.95
CA GLN A 429 26.12 8.75 -21.31
C GLN A 429 25.53 9.96 -22.06
N GLN A 430 24.21 10.13 -22.02
CA GLN A 430 23.53 11.21 -22.75
C GLN A 430 23.83 12.59 -22.15
N ILE A 431 23.83 12.69 -20.81
CA ILE A 431 24.01 13.96 -20.11
C ILE A 431 25.46 14.44 -20.20
N THR A 432 26.45 13.56 -20.07
CA THR A 432 27.86 13.98 -20.18
C THR A 432 28.20 14.54 -21.56
N GLN A 433 27.58 14.01 -22.62
CA GLN A 433 27.65 14.56 -23.97
C GLN A 433 27.00 15.95 -24.06
N ALA A 434 25.80 16.12 -23.49
CA ALA A 434 25.12 17.42 -23.42
C ALA A 434 25.95 18.47 -22.65
N CYS A 435 26.39 18.17 -21.42
CA CYS A 435 27.24 19.04 -20.62
C CYS A 435 28.50 19.50 -21.37
N SER A 436 29.18 18.57 -22.05
CA SER A 436 30.40 18.88 -22.82
C SER A 436 30.10 19.80 -24.01
N SER A 437 29.02 19.54 -24.75
CA SER A 437 28.58 20.35 -25.90
C SER A 437 28.17 21.78 -25.49
N GLU A 438 27.41 21.90 -24.40
CA GLU A 438 26.96 23.18 -23.86
C GLU A 438 28.13 24.04 -23.35
N LYS A 439 29.07 23.41 -22.64
CA LYS A 439 30.30 24.07 -22.16
C LYS A 439 31.23 24.47 -23.31
N ALA A 440 31.33 23.65 -24.36
CA ALA A 440 32.10 24.00 -25.57
C ALA A 440 31.50 25.21 -26.31
N GLN A 441 30.18 25.43 -26.20
CA GLN A 441 29.48 26.61 -26.73
C GLN A 441 29.52 27.82 -25.77
N GLY A 442 30.38 27.80 -24.74
CA GLY A 442 30.55 28.90 -23.79
C GLY A 442 29.38 29.12 -22.83
N ARG A 443 28.38 28.21 -22.81
CA ARG A 443 27.26 28.27 -21.88
C ARG A 443 27.63 27.61 -20.54
N LYS A 444 26.76 27.79 -19.55
CA LYS A 444 26.97 27.33 -18.17
C LYS A 444 26.01 26.16 -17.85
N PRO A 445 26.25 24.96 -18.37
CA PRO A 445 25.32 23.85 -18.21
C PRO A 445 25.19 23.40 -16.76
N ALA A 446 24.01 22.92 -16.40
CA ALA A 446 23.73 22.37 -15.08
C ALA A 446 22.76 21.19 -15.14
N VAL A 447 22.84 20.33 -14.13
CA VAL A 447 21.83 19.29 -13.85
C VAL A 447 21.15 19.61 -12.52
N VAL A 448 19.82 19.62 -12.53
CA VAL A 448 19.00 19.74 -11.34
C VAL A 448 18.67 18.36 -10.81
N LEU A 449 18.74 18.18 -9.50
CA LEU A 449 18.48 16.93 -8.78
C LEU A 449 17.56 17.19 -7.59
N ASP A 450 16.55 16.35 -7.36
CA ASP A 450 15.93 16.25 -6.05
C ASP A 450 16.84 15.51 -5.03
N THR A 451 16.46 15.56 -3.75
CA THR A 451 17.12 14.87 -2.64
C THR A 451 16.51 13.51 -2.30
N ASP A 452 15.21 13.43 -2.06
CA ASP A 452 14.55 12.26 -1.48
C ASP A 452 14.30 11.20 -2.57
N ASP A 453 14.83 9.98 -2.34
CA ASP A 453 14.96 8.86 -3.28
C ASP A 453 15.70 9.15 -4.61
N THR A 454 15.95 10.42 -4.94
CA THR A 454 16.73 10.87 -6.09
C THR A 454 18.24 10.92 -5.83
N THR A 455 18.68 11.34 -4.65
CA THR A 455 20.11 11.26 -4.24
C THR A 455 20.32 10.64 -2.86
N LEU A 456 19.34 10.73 -1.97
CA LEU A 456 19.26 10.07 -0.66
C LEU A 456 18.07 9.10 -0.63
N MET A 457 18.32 7.78 -0.67
CA MET A 457 17.27 6.76 -0.67
C MET A 457 16.50 6.78 0.66
N THR A 458 15.18 6.90 0.63
CA THR A 458 14.35 7.02 1.84
C THR A 458 13.71 5.70 2.29
N TYR A 459 13.78 4.65 1.46
CA TYR A 459 13.07 3.36 1.67
C TYR A 459 13.04 2.84 3.12
N ASP A 460 14.19 2.75 3.79
CA ASP A 460 14.32 2.19 5.14
C ASP A 460 13.54 3.00 6.20
N MET A 461 13.32 4.29 5.93
CA MET A 461 12.39 5.13 6.69
C MET A 461 10.94 4.80 6.33
N GLN A 462 10.61 4.77 5.03
CA GLN A 462 9.25 4.59 4.53
C GLN A 462 8.63 3.26 5.00
N ASP A 463 9.34 2.15 4.84
CA ASP A 463 8.87 0.84 5.30
C ASP A 463 9.30 0.57 6.75
N GLY A 464 10.61 0.59 7.00
CA GLY A 464 11.22 0.17 8.26
C GLY A 464 10.81 0.99 9.49
N ALA A 465 10.62 2.30 9.33
CA ALA A 465 10.22 3.20 10.41
C ALA A 465 8.75 3.65 10.34
N MET A 466 8.20 3.87 9.14
CA MET A 466 6.86 4.45 8.92
C MET A 466 5.79 3.44 8.46
N ARG A 467 6.16 2.23 8.02
CA ARG A 467 5.21 1.20 7.53
C ARG A 467 4.30 1.70 6.39
N PHE A 468 4.85 2.58 5.57
CA PHE A 468 4.23 3.36 4.49
C PHE A 468 3.14 4.34 4.98
N THR A 469 3.23 4.82 6.22
CA THR A 469 2.32 5.79 6.83
C THR A 469 3.15 6.99 7.32
N PHE A 470 3.11 8.08 6.56
CA PHE A 470 3.98 9.24 6.75
C PHE A 470 3.81 9.91 8.13
N ASP A 471 4.92 10.04 8.87
CA ASP A 471 5.02 10.86 10.09
C ASP A 471 6.10 11.96 9.89
N PRO A 472 5.73 13.25 9.82
CA PRO A 472 6.69 14.33 9.60
C PRO A 472 7.69 14.50 10.75
N LYS A 473 7.36 14.10 11.99
CA LYS A 473 8.31 14.15 13.13
C LYS A 473 9.37 13.06 13.00
N LEU A 474 8.96 11.88 12.54
CA LEU A 474 9.87 10.78 12.27
C LEU A 474 10.74 11.06 11.03
N GLN A 475 10.18 11.68 9.98
CA GLN A 475 10.97 12.19 8.84
C GLN A 475 12.04 13.17 9.31
N ASP A 476 11.64 14.20 10.06
CA ASP A 476 12.55 15.24 10.55
C ASP A 476 13.69 14.66 11.40
N LYS A 477 13.38 13.66 12.25
CA LYS A 477 14.37 12.90 13.01
C LYS A 477 15.35 12.12 12.12
N TRP A 478 14.89 11.54 11.01
CA TRP A 478 15.77 10.84 10.07
C TRP A 478 16.67 11.80 9.28
N VAL A 479 16.11 12.94 8.82
CA VAL A 479 16.84 14.02 8.15
C VAL A 479 17.92 14.60 9.06
N LYS A 480 17.55 15.05 10.27
CA LYS A 480 18.48 15.68 11.22
C LYS A 480 19.53 14.74 11.80
N GLN A 481 19.35 13.43 11.67
CA GLN A 481 20.35 12.41 12.04
C GLN A 481 21.21 11.90 10.87
N GLY A 482 21.02 12.41 9.64
CA GLY A 482 21.86 12.05 8.49
C GLY A 482 21.87 10.55 8.18
N ARG A 483 20.68 9.93 8.26
CA ARG A 483 20.49 8.47 8.22
C ARG A 483 20.44 7.86 6.82
N TYR A 484 20.08 8.63 5.80
CA TYR A 484 19.79 8.08 4.48
C TYR A 484 21.07 7.64 3.76
N PRO A 485 21.10 6.45 3.13
CA PRO A 485 22.17 6.07 2.20
C PRO A 485 22.01 6.80 0.85
N ALA A 486 23.06 6.75 0.02
CA ALA A 486 23.00 7.29 -1.33
C ALA A 486 22.08 6.45 -2.23
N THR A 487 21.29 7.11 -3.08
CA THR A 487 20.54 6.45 -4.15
C THR A 487 21.51 5.66 -5.07
N PRO A 488 21.25 4.38 -5.38
CA PRO A 488 22.17 3.55 -6.17
C PRO A 488 22.53 4.17 -7.53
N GLY A 489 23.82 4.12 -7.90
CA GLY A 489 24.36 4.65 -9.15
C GLY A 489 24.51 6.19 -9.19
N MET A 490 23.67 6.94 -8.48
CA MET A 490 23.62 8.41 -8.59
C MET A 490 24.91 9.13 -8.19
N LEU A 491 25.70 8.56 -7.27
CA LEU A 491 27.02 9.10 -6.91
C LEU A 491 28.04 9.05 -8.07
N ASP A 492 27.99 8.00 -8.88
CA ASP A 492 28.86 7.85 -10.05
C ASP A 492 28.39 8.75 -11.21
N LEU A 493 27.06 8.84 -11.40
CA LEU A 493 26.43 9.78 -12.34
C LEU A 493 26.83 11.23 -12.03
N VAL A 494 26.64 11.69 -10.79
CA VAL A 494 26.97 13.08 -10.38
C VAL A 494 28.43 13.41 -10.65
N ARG A 495 29.37 12.52 -10.28
CA ARG A 495 30.80 12.72 -10.51
C ARG A 495 31.15 12.82 -11.99
N LYS A 496 30.59 11.95 -12.84
CA LYS A 496 30.81 11.96 -14.29
C LYS A 496 30.19 13.19 -14.96
N VAL A 497 28.97 13.57 -14.57
CA VAL A 497 28.28 14.79 -15.03
C VAL A 497 29.08 16.04 -14.65
N LYS A 498 29.54 16.15 -13.40
CA LYS A 498 30.40 17.26 -12.94
C LYS A 498 31.73 17.31 -13.68
N ALA A 499 32.39 16.17 -13.89
CA ALA A 499 33.63 16.07 -14.67
C ALA A 499 33.44 16.50 -16.14
N SER A 500 32.31 16.16 -16.76
CA SER A 500 31.93 16.62 -18.11
C SER A 500 31.60 18.12 -18.21
N GLY A 501 31.57 18.83 -17.07
CA GLY A 501 31.50 20.29 -17.03
C GLY A 501 30.14 20.89 -16.69
N CYS A 502 29.14 20.08 -16.33
CA CYS A 502 27.91 20.60 -15.73
C CYS A 502 28.13 21.02 -14.27
N GLU A 503 27.43 22.06 -13.83
CA GLU A 503 27.15 22.28 -12.41
C GLU A 503 26.05 21.34 -11.90
N ILE A 504 26.05 21.10 -10.58
CA ILE A 504 25.12 20.19 -9.90
C ILE A 504 24.31 21.01 -8.91
N LEU A 505 22.97 21.00 -9.04
CA LEU A 505 22.08 21.89 -8.30
C LEU A 505 20.95 21.08 -7.65
N GLY A 506 20.84 21.14 -6.32
CA GLY A 506 19.78 20.47 -5.56
C GLY A 506 18.51 21.32 -5.44
N VAL A 507 17.33 20.78 -5.75
CA VAL A 507 16.02 21.45 -5.57
C VAL A 507 15.06 20.52 -4.83
N THR A 508 14.94 20.70 -3.51
CA THR A 508 14.27 19.74 -2.61
C THR A 508 12.97 20.27 -1.99
N GLY A 509 12.01 19.38 -1.76
CA GLY A 509 10.82 19.67 -0.97
C GLY A 509 11.07 19.88 0.54
N ARG A 510 12.24 19.47 1.04
CA ARG A 510 12.67 19.67 2.45
C ARG A 510 12.74 21.16 2.82
N THR A 511 12.54 21.46 4.10
CA THR A 511 12.46 22.83 4.61
C THR A 511 13.83 23.46 4.91
N ASN A 512 13.91 24.79 5.02
CA ASN A 512 15.17 25.51 5.31
C ASN A 512 15.85 25.03 6.61
N ASP A 513 15.10 24.64 7.65
CA ASP A 513 15.66 24.07 8.90
C ASP A 513 16.27 22.66 8.73
N GLN A 514 15.97 22.00 7.61
CA GLN A 514 16.52 20.70 7.21
C GLN A 514 17.71 20.81 6.24
N ALA A 515 18.00 22.01 5.71
CA ALA A 515 19.03 22.22 4.68
C ALA A 515 20.42 21.74 5.13
N ALA A 516 20.90 22.21 6.29
CA ALA A 516 22.24 21.91 6.79
C ALA A 516 22.44 20.40 7.04
N ALA A 517 21.46 19.72 7.63
CA ALA A 517 21.53 18.27 7.86
C ALA A 517 21.48 17.46 6.56
N SER A 518 20.70 17.91 5.57
CA SER A 518 20.62 17.26 4.26
C SER A 518 21.93 17.38 3.48
N VAL A 519 22.52 18.58 3.44
CA VAL A 519 23.85 18.82 2.86
C VAL A 519 24.93 18.02 3.60
N ALA A 520 24.88 17.94 4.93
CA ALA A 520 25.80 17.10 5.69
C ALA A 520 25.68 15.60 5.35
N ASN A 521 24.45 15.09 5.16
CA ASN A 521 24.20 13.70 4.74
C ASN A 521 24.78 13.44 3.33
N LEU A 522 24.58 14.35 2.38
CA LEU A 522 25.09 14.24 1.01
C LEU A 522 26.62 14.29 0.96
N ARG A 523 27.24 15.24 1.67
CA ARG A 523 28.70 15.37 1.74
C ARG A 523 29.36 14.17 2.43
N LYS A 524 28.76 13.64 3.49
CA LYS A 524 29.16 12.38 4.17
C LYS A 524 29.17 11.17 3.22
N LEU A 525 28.28 11.14 2.23
CA LEU A 525 28.20 10.10 1.20
C LEU A 525 29.13 10.35 0.00
N GLY A 526 29.89 11.45 0.00
CA GLY A 526 30.87 11.76 -1.03
C GLY A 526 30.32 12.53 -2.24
N PHE A 527 29.22 13.27 -2.09
CA PHE A 527 28.74 14.30 -3.01
C PHE A 527 29.24 15.71 -2.54
N PRO A 528 30.48 16.13 -2.83
CA PRO A 528 31.01 17.42 -2.39
C PRO A 528 30.42 18.64 -3.12
N GLU A 529 29.68 18.43 -4.21
CA GLU A 529 29.10 19.49 -5.04
C GLU A 529 27.93 20.18 -4.33
N PHE A 530 27.20 19.46 -3.46
CA PHE A 530 26.14 20.07 -2.67
C PHE A 530 26.74 20.96 -1.56
N ALA A 531 26.45 22.24 -1.69
CA ALA A 531 26.80 23.32 -0.78
C ALA A 531 25.59 24.27 -0.63
N PRO A 532 25.52 25.15 0.39
CA PRO A 532 24.33 25.98 0.66
C PRO A 532 23.90 26.90 -0.48
N ASN A 533 24.83 27.29 -1.37
CA ASN A 533 24.57 28.11 -2.57
C ASN A 533 24.19 27.29 -3.82
N ALA A 534 24.15 25.96 -3.72
CA ALA A 534 23.80 25.02 -4.79
C ALA A 534 22.71 24.01 -4.34
N TYR A 535 21.98 24.33 -3.27
CA TYR A 535 20.98 23.45 -2.66
C TYR A 535 19.78 24.28 -2.15
N MET A 536 18.71 24.31 -2.94
CA MET A 536 17.52 25.11 -2.70
C MET A 536 16.43 24.29 -2.00
N THR A 537 15.99 24.79 -0.84
CA THR A 537 14.93 24.22 0.02
C THR A 537 13.62 25.00 -0.07
N LYS A 538 12.52 24.36 0.35
CA LYS A 538 11.24 25.04 0.57
C LYS A 538 11.29 25.84 1.89
N TRP A 539 10.60 26.96 1.97
CA TRP A 539 10.61 27.80 3.17
C TRP A 539 9.83 27.17 4.32
N ASN A 540 10.26 27.44 5.56
CA ASN A 540 9.58 26.98 6.78
C ASN A 540 8.16 27.58 6.86
N LYS A 541 7.23 26.91 7.54
CA LYS A 541 5.89 27.48 7.83
C LYS A 541 6.03 28.81 8.58
N GLY A 542 5.55 29.90 7.98
CA GLY A 542 5.64 31.25 8.55
C GLY A 542 6.90 32.04 8.16
N ALA A 543 7.88 31.43 7.49
CA ALA A 543 8.96 32.15 6.85
C ALA A 543 8.50 32.76 5.52
N ALA A 544 9.21 33.82 5.07
CA ALA A 544 8.94 34.44 3.78
C ALA A 544 9.22 33.47 2.62
N LYS A 545 8.30 33.43 1.65
CA LYS A 545 8.48 32.76 0.36
C LYS A 545 9.42 33.61 -0.52
N PRO A 546 10.44 33.04 -1.19
CA PRO A 546 11.30 33.80 -2.11
C PRO A 546 10.51 34.49 -3.24
N ASP A 547 10.93 35.68 -3.66
CA ASP A 547 10.17 36.51 -4.60
C ASP A 547 10.05 35.92 -6.01
N TYR A 548 11.04 35.12 -6.42
CA TYR A 548 11.02 34.41 -7.70
C TYR A 548 9.93 33.32 -7.75
N VAL A 549 9.54 32.74 -6.59
CA VAL A 549 8.52 31.69 -6.55
C VAL A 549 7.14 32.28 -6.81
N LYS A 550 6.46 31.79 -7.86
CA LYS A 550 5.08 32.20 -8.22
C LYS A 550 4.11 31.07 -7.89
N CYS A 551 2.94 31.43 -7.36
CA CYS A 551 1.94 30.48 -6.89
C CYS A 551 0.55 31.03 -7.20
N ALA A 552 -0.37 30.18 -7.65
CA ALA A 552 -1.75 30.54 -8.01
C ALA A 552 -2.68 30.75 -6.80
N LYS A 553 -2.20 30.42 -5.58
CA LYS A 553 -2.92 30.51 -4.30
C LYS A 553 -1.93 30.83 -3.17
N ASP A 554 -2.46 31.23 -2.01
CA ASP A 554 -1.71 31.54 -0.77
C ASP A 554 -0.72 30.44 -0.31
N LYS A 555 -0.96 29.20 -0.75
CA LYS A 555 -0.10 28.04 -0.51
C LYS A 555 0.37 27.47 -1.83
N CYS A 556 1.69 27.48 -2.02
CA CYS A 556 2.35 26.91 -3.18
C CYS A 556 2.44 25.38 -3.08
N THR A 557 2.04 24.69 -4.15
CA THR A 557 2.28 23.26 -4.40
C THR A 557 3.77 22.92 -4.40
N THR A 558 4.11 21.64 -4.55
CA THR A 558 5.51 21.24 -4.78
C THR A 558 5.95 21.62 -6.20
N VAL A 559 5.07 21.41 -7.19
CA VAL A 559 5.27 21.81 -8.60
C VAL A 559 5.66 23.28 -8.73
N GLU A 560 4.81 24.20 -8.25
CA GLU A 560 5.00 25.66 -8.39
C GLU A 560 6.32 26.14 -7.78
N PHE A 561 6.70 25.57 -6.64
CA PHE A 561 7.99 25.87 -6.02
C PHE A 561 9.16 25.37 -6.88
N LYS A 562 9.13 24.10 -7.29
CA LYS A 562 10.25 23.49 -8.03
C LYS A 562 10.42 24.08 -9.42
N SER A 563 9.34 24.28 -10.17
CA SER A 563 9.39 24.93 -11.50
C SER A 563 9.87 26.37 -11.41
N SER A 564 9.32 27.18 -10.51
CA SER A 564 9.79 28.57 -10.30
C SER A 564 11.28 28.63 -9.90
N THR A 565 11.76 27.65 -9.14
CA THR A 565 13.18 27.57 -8.76
C THR A 565 14.07 27.25 -9.97
N ARG A 566 13.66 26.34 -10.85
CA ARG A 566 14.38 26.07 -12.11
C ARG A 566 14.36 27.28 -13.05
N ALA A 567 13.21 27.94 -13.22
CA ALA A 567 13.10 29.18 -13.99
C ALA A 567 14.02 30.29 -13.45
N TRP A 568 14.16 30.40 -12.13
CA TRP A 568 15.08 31.35 -11.50
C TRP A 568 16.54 31.01 -11.79
N LEU A 569 16.96 29.74 -11.72
CA LEU A 569 18.33 29.31 -12.03
C LEU A 569 18.76 29.65 -13.47
N GLU A 570 17.86 29.50 -14.44
CA GLU A 570 18.13 29.87 -15.83
C GLU A 570 18.18 31.39 -16.05
N SER A 571 17.56 32.18 -15.16
CA SER A 571 17.64 33.64 -15.20
C SER A 571 19.01 34.18 -14.75
N ALA A 572 19.34 35.40 -15.19
CA ALA A 572 20.53 36.12 -14.74
C ALA A 572 20.61 36.25 -13.20
N ALA A 573 19.46 36.35 -12.50
CA ALA A 573 19.39 36.48 -11.05
C ALA A 573 19.62 35.17 -10.28
N GLY A 574 19.50 34.00 -10.92
CA GLY A 574 19.81 32.69 -10.34
C GLY A 574 21.10 32.05 -10.85
N GLY A 575 21.86 32.79 -11.67
CA GLY A 575 23.21 32.40 -12.12
C GLY A 575 23.34 32.04 -13.59
N ASN A 576 22.31 32.26 -14.41
CA ASN A 576 22.30 32.08 -15.87
C ASN A 576 22.75 30.67 -16.30
N TYR A 577 22.18 29.65 -15.68
CA TYR A 577 22.44 28.25 -16.01
C TYR A 577 21.68 27.83 -17.28
N GLN A 578 22.25 26.89 -18.05
CA GLN A 578 21.47 26.10 -19.01
C GLN A 578 21.15 24.75 -18.35
N ILE A 579 19.92 24.52 -17.92
CA ILE A 579 19.59 23.22 -17.34
C ILE A 579 19.51 22.21 -18.49
N VAL A 580 20.37 21.18 -18.45
CA VAL A 580 20.40 20.12 -19.49
C VAL A 580 19.51 18.94 -19.09
N ALA A 581 19.43 18.64 -17.80
CA ALA A 581 18.61 17.57 -17.24
C ALA A 581 18.09 17.94 -15.85
N ASN A 582 16.93 17.38 -15.51
CA ASN A 582 16.24 17.56 -14.25
C ASN A 582 15.78 16.18 -13.75
N PHE A 583 16.35 15.68 -12.64
CA PHE A 583 15.99 14.39 -12.06
C PHE A 583 15.04 14.55 -10.88
N GLY A 584 14.08 13.63 -10.79
CA GLY A 584 13.21 13.48 -9.64
C GLY A 584 12.58 12.11 -9.56
N ASP A 585 12.21 11.71 -8.35
CA ASP A 585 11.47 10.48 -8.08
C ASP A 585 9.95 10.70 -8.20
N GLN A 586 9.50 11.97 -8.20
CA GLN A 586 8.10 12.38 -8.31
C GLN A 586 7.83 13.20 -9.57
N TYR A 587 6.57 13.20 -10.01
CA TYR A 587 6.14 14.09 -11.11
C TYR A 587 6.20 15.57 -10.71
N SER A 588 6.05 15.88 -9.42
CA SER A 588 6.19 17.24 -8.87
C SER A 588 7.57 17.87 -9.08
N ASP A 589 8.57 17.05 -9.39
CA ASP A 589 9.94 17.50 -9.63
C ASP A 589 10.16 17.89 -11.09
N LEU A 590 9.39 17.29 -11.99
CA LEU A 590 9.62 17.30 -13.44
C LEU A 590 8.63 18.19 -14.20
N ILE A 591 7.39 18.32 -13.69
CA ILE A 591 6.35 19.17 -14.27
C ILE A 591 6.77 20.66 -14.21
N GLY A 592 6.35 21.43 -15.21
CA GLY A 592 6.69 22.85 -15.34
C GLY A 592 8.03 23.11 -16.03
N GLY A 593 8.54 22.18 -16.84
CA GLY A 593 9.65 22.40 -17.77
C GLY A 593 11.04 22.55 -17.13
N HIS A 594 11.95 23.17 -17.89
CA HIS A 594 13.38 23.39 -17.60
C HIS A 594 14.24 22.10 -17.55
N GLY A 595 15.10 21.94 -18.55
CA GLY A 595 15.91 20.73 -18.79
C GLY A 595 15.13 19.52 -19.31
N MET A 596 15.86 18.46 -19.67
CA MET A 596 15.26 17.15 -19.97
C MET A 596 14.76 16.49 -18.68
N PRO A 597 13.45 16.17 -18.56
CA PRO A 597 12.89 15.56 -17.35
C PRO A 597 13.24 14.07 -17.27
N ILE A 598 13.81 13.63 -16.15
CA ILE A 598 14.21 12.24 -15.91
C ILE A 598 13.53 11.72 -14.65
N LYS A 599 12.58 10.81 -14.83
CA LYS A 599 11.82 10.15 -13.77
C LYS A 599 12.59 8.94 -13.24
N LEU A 600 12.80 8.91 -11.92
CA LEU A 600 13.33 7.77 -11.19
C LEU A 600 12.20 6.98 -10.52
N PRO A 601 12.33 5.64 -10.39
CA PRO A 601 11.29 4.78 -9.82
C PRO A 601 11.10 4.99 -8.31
N ASN A 602 9.90 5.43 -7.92
CA ASN A 602 9.45 5.41 -6.53
C ASN A 602 7.98 4.96 -6.39
N PRO A 603 7.72 3.73 -5.86
CA PRO A 603 6.39 3.25 -5.55
C PRO A 603 5.97 3.50 -4.08
N THR A 604 6.81 4.13 -3.26
CA THR A 604 6.63 4.17 -1.79
C THR A 604 5.73 5.31 -1.31
N TYR A 605 5.86 6.53 -1.86
CA TYR A 605 5.04 7.71 -1.53
C TYR A 605 4.68 8.51 -2.80
N TYR A 606 3.72 9.44 -2.70
CA TYR A 606 3.35 10.30 -3.83
C TYR A 606 3.22 11.79 -3.46
N LEU A 607 3.92 12.66 -4.20
CA LEU A 607 3.84 14.12 -4.07
C LEU A 607 3.15 14.75 -5.29
N PRO A 608 1.94 15.31 -5.14
CA PRO A 608 1.26 16.09 -6.17
C PRO A 608 1.69 17.57 -6.23
#